data_AF-A0A125W9R7-F1
#
_entry.id   AF-A0A125W9R7-F1
#
_cell.length_a   1.000
_cell.length_b   1.000
_cell.length_c   1.000
_cell.angle_alpha   90.00
_cell.angle_beta   90.00
_cell.angle_gamma   90.00
#
_symmetry.space_group_name_H-M   'P 1'
#
loop_
_entity.id
_entity.type
_entity.pdbx_description
1 polymer ?
#
loop_
_entity_poly.entity_id
_entity_poly.type
_entity_poly.pdbx_seq_one_letter_code
_entity_poly.pdbx_strand_id
1 'polypeptide(L)' 'MDYVILIGSIIAAIGLILLMMTTRFVWGWNWGYPYRTTNKPLAIIGWLLIIIGVVIVLVKAKLNGQLV' A
#
# COMPACT_ATOMS: atom_id res chain seq x y z
N MET A 1 -21.88 2.06 -6.32
CA MET A 1 -20.43 1.86 -6.10
C MET A 1 -20.18 0.37 -6.07
N ASP A 2 -19.19 -0.14 -6.82
CA ASP A 2 -18.86 -1.57 -6.78
C ASP A 2 -18.24 -1.89 -5.42
N TYR A 3 -18.96 -2.67 -4.60
CA TYR A 3 -18.53 -3.04 -3.25
C TYR A 3 -17.16 -3.74 -3.25
N VAL A 4 -16.80 -4.43 -4.32
CA VAL A 4 -15.51 -5.12 -4.44
C VAL A 4 -14.37 -4.12 -4.67
N ILE A 5 -14.60 -3.08 -5.47
CA ILE A 5 -13.62 -1.99 -5.66
C ILE A 5 -13.44 -1.22 -4.35
N LEU A 6 -14.52 -1.00 -3.59
CA LEU A 6 -14.45 -0.37 -2.28
C LEU A 6 -13.61 -1.20 -1.30
N ILE A 7 -13.84 -2.51 -1.24
CA ILE A 7 -13.06 -3.42 -0.39
C ILE A 7 -11.58 -3.40 -0.79
N GLY A 8 -11.26 -3.50 -2.08
CA GLY A 8 -9.88 -3.44 -2.57
C GLY A 8 -9.19 -2.12 -2.20
N SER A 9 -9.92 -1.01 -2.27
CA SER A 9 -9.42 0.31 -1.87
C SER A 9 -9.16 0.40 -0.37
N ILE A 10 -10.04 -0.16 0.47
CA ILE A 10 -9.85 -0.23 1.93
C ILE A 10 -8.62 -1.07 2.28
N ILE A 11 -8.44 -2.22 1.63
CA ILE A 11 -7.27 -3.09 1.85
C ILE A 11 -5.98 -2.33 1.50
N ALA A 12 -5.95 -1.62 0.36
CA ALA A 12 -4.80 -0.82 -0.02
C ALA A 12 -4.53 0.33 0.97
N ALA A 13 -5.58 0.99 1.48
CA ALA A 13 -5.46 2.05 2.48
C ALA A 13 -4.86 1.54 3.80
N ILE A 14 -5.26 0.35 4.27
CA ILE A 14 -4.68 -0.28 5.46
C ILE A 14 -3.19 -0.57 5.25
N GLY A 15 -2.82 -1.09 4.07
CA GLY A 15 -1.43 -1.32 3.70
C GLY A 15 -0.59 -0.03 3.70
N LEU A 16 -1.16 1.07 3.19
CA LEU A 16 -0.55 2.40 3.23
C LEU A 16 -0.33 2.90 4.65
N ILE A 17 -1.33 2.77 5.53
CA ILE A 17 -1.24 3.19 6.93
C ILE A 17 -0.11 2.42 7.64
N LEU A 18 -0.01 1.11 7.43
CA LEU A 18 1.08 0.30 7.97
C LEU A 18 2.46 0.78 7.47
N LEU A 19 2.59 1.13 6.19
CA LEU A 19 3.84 1.68 5.65
C LEU A 19 4.17 3.05 6.26
N MET A 20 3.19 3.92 6.46
CA MET A 20 3.40 5.21 7.12
C MET A 20 3.83 5.04 8.57
N MET A 21 3.25 4.10 9.30
CA MET A 21 3.62 3.81 10.70
C MET A 21 5.01 3.17 10.82
N THR A 22 5.43 2.38 9.83
CA THR A 22 6.71 1.69 9.85
C THR A 22 7.85 2.55 9.32
N THR A 23 7.57 3.57 8.51
CA THR A 23 8.55 4.50 7.96
C THR A 23 8.83 5.61 8.96
N ARG A 24 10.06 5.65 9.50
CA ARG A 24 10.49 6.72 10.40
C ARG A 24 11.48 7.62 9.67
N PHE A 25 11.28 8.92 9.81
CA PHE A 25 12.28 9.92 9.45
C PHE A 25 13.41 9.89 10.48
N VAL A 26 14.62 9.60 10.03
CA VAL A 26 15.82 9.61 10.86
C VAL A 26 16.70 10.74 10.34
N TRP A 27 16.74 11.84 11.10
CA TRP A 27 17.64 12.94 10.80
C TRP A 27 19.06 12.55 11.18
N GLY A 28 19.94 12.49 10.19
CA GLY A 28 21.34 12.08 10.36
C GLY A 28 22.09 12.27 9.04
N TRP A 29 23.43 12.24 9.11
CA TRP A 29 24.37 12.42 8.00
C TRP A 29 24.35 11.22 7.02
N ASN A 30 23.16 10.81 6.58
CA ASN A 30 22.95 9.77 5.59
C ASN A 30 22.72 10.49 4.26
N TRP A 31 23.76 10.57 3.42
CA TRP A 31 23.84 11.30 2.16
C TRP A 31 22.91 10.74 1.05
N GLY A 32 21.61 10.68 1.29
CA GLY A 32 20.63 10.35 0.24
C GLY A 32 19.31 9.75 0.71
N TYR A 33 19.24 9.15 1.90
CA TYR A 33 18.02 8.45 2.37
C TYR A 33 17.74 8.72 3.85
N PRO A 34 16.94 9.77 4.17
CA PRO A 34 16.57 10.12 5.55
C PRO A 34 15.42 9.25 6.11
N TYR A 35 14.94 8.26 5.36
CA TYR A 35 13.86 7.37 5.77
C TYR A 35 14.41 5.97 6.05
N ARG A 36 14.08 5.44 7.23
CA ARG A 36 14.35 4.03 7.57
C ARG A 36 13.06 3.32 7.97
N THR A 37 12.96 2.07 7.54
CA THR A 37 11.90 1.17 8.01
C THR A 37 12.24 0.67 9.41
N THR A 38 11.40 1.01 10.38
CA THR A 38 11.56 0.63 11.79
C THR A 38 11.23 -0.85 12.01
N ASN A 39 10.23 -1.37 11.30
CA ASN A 39 9.79 -2.77 11.39
C ASN A 39 9.67 -3.37 9.99
N LYS A 40 10.74 -4.06 9.55
CA LYS A 40 10.80 -4.68 8.21
C LYS A 40 9.67 -5.70 7.97
N PRO A 41 9.36 -6.64 8.88
CA PRO A 41 8.21 -7.54 8.71
C PRO A 41 6.89 -6.81 8.50
N LEU A 42 6.62 -5.80 9.32
CA LEU A 42 5.34 -5.07 9.26
C LEU A 42 5.24 -4.23 7.97
N ALA A 43 6.36 -3.71 7.48
CA ALA A 43 6.40 -3.02 6.19
C ALA A 43 6.17 -3.99 5.01
N ILE A 44 6.70 -5.21 5.07
CA ILE A 44 6.43 -6.24 4.05
C ILE A 44 4.94 -6.56 4.00
N ILE A 45 4.28 -6.71 5.15
CA ILE A 45 2.82 -6.91 5.24
C ILE A 45 2.08 -5.71 4.63
N GLY A 46 2.51 -4.47 4.93
CA GLY A 46 1.94 -3.26 4.33
C GLY A 46 2.02 -3.25 2.80
N TRP A 47 3.18 -3.61 2.25
CA TRP A 47 3.35 -3.75 0.79
C TRP A 47 2.47 -4.85 0.20
N LEU A 48 2.35 -6.01 0.85
CA LEU A 48 1.48 -7.10 0.40
C LEU A 48 0.02 -6.67 0.35
N LEU A 49 -0.46 -5.95 1.38
CA LEU A 49 -1.81 -5.42 1.42
C LEU A 49 -2.07 -4.42 0.28
N ILE A 50 -1.12 -3.54 -0.02
CA ILE A 50 -1.23 -2.63 -1.17
C ILE A 50 -1.34 -3.42 -2.48
N ILE A 51 -0.45 -4.38 -2.71
CA ILE A 51 -0.45 -5.19 -3.94
C ILE A 51 -1.79 -5.91 -4.09
N ILE A 52 -2.28 -6.57 -3.04
CA ILE A 52 -3.56 -7.29 -3.06
C ILE A 52 -4.73 -6.34 -3.34
N GLY A 53 -4.79 -5.21 -2.64
CA GLY A 53 -5.84 -4.21 -2.82
C GLY A 53 -5.87 -3.63 -4.24
N VAL A 54 -4.70 -3.29 -4.79
CA VAL A 54 -4.56 -2.79 -6.16
C VAL A 54 -4.96 -3.85 -7.19
N VAL A 55 -4.53 -5.10 -7.01
CA VAL A 55 -4.90 -6.20 -7.92
C VAL A 55 -6.41 -6.39 -7.95
N ILE A 56 -7.09 -6.38 -6.80
CA ILE A 56 -8.55 -6.48 -6.72
C ILE A 56 -9.22 -5.35 -7.51
N VAL A 57 -8.75 -4.10 -7.33
CA VAL A 57 -9.28 -2.93 -8.02
C VAL A 57 -9.06 -3.04 -9.53
N LEU A 58 -7.85 -3.39 -9.98
CA LEU A 58 -7.51 -3.51 -11.41
C LEU A 58 -8.31 -4.62 -12.09
N VAL A 59 -8.40 -5.80 -11.46
CA VAL A 59 -9.16 -6.93 -12.01
C VAL A 59 -10.63 -6.56 -12.13
N LYS A 60 -11.22 -5.97 -11.08
CA LYS A 60 -12.63 -5.55 -11.14
C LYS A 60 -12.89 -4.43 -12.13
N ALA A 61 -12.02 -3.42 -12.19
CA ALA A 61 -12.15 -2.32 -13.13
C ALA A 61 -12.03 -2.82 -14.58
N LYS A 62 -11.17 -3.80 -14.86
CA LYS A 62 -11.09 -4.47 -16.17
C LYS A 62 -12.36 -5.25 -16.50
N LEU A 63 -12.89 -6.04 -15.55
CA LEU A 63 -14.14 -6.78 -15.74
C LEU A 63 -15.36 -5.86 -15.95
N ASN A 64 -15.34 -4.68 -15.35
CA ASN A 64 -16.38 -3.66 -15.53
C ASN A 64 -16.18 -2.82 -16.81
N GLY A 65 -15.15 -3.08 -17.62
CA GLY A 65 -14.84 -2.31 -18.84
C GLY A 65 -14.34 -0.89 -18.59
N GLN A 66 -13.92 -0.56 -17.36
CA GLN A 66 -13.39 0.75 -16.97
C GLN A 66 -11.90 0.91 -17.30
N LEU A 67 -11.20 -0.22 -17.47
CA LEU A 67 -9.82 -0.27 -17.94
C LEU A 67 -9.83 -0.95 -19.30
N VAL A 68 -9.22 -0.26 -20.29
CA VAL A 68 -9.06 -0.72 -21.68
C VAL A 68 -8.13 -1.93 -21.74
#